data_AF-A0A101CVE4-F1
#
_entry.id   AF-A0A101CVE4-F1
#
_cell.length_a   1.000
_cell.length_b   1.000
_cell.length_c   1.000
_cell.angle_alpha   90.00
_cell.angle_beta   90.00
_cell.angle_gamma   90.00
#
_symmetry.space_group_name_H-M   'P 1'
#
loop_
_entity.id
_entity.type
_entity.pdbx_description
1 polymer ?
#
loop_
_entity_poly.entity_id
_entity_poly.type
_entity_poly.pdbx_seq_one_letter_code
_entity_poly.pdbx_strand_id
1 'polypeptide(L)'
;MIIEFENSLEDYSKSSREILKKYFFNTILASAGIASIITFFTVSIIGLNFDWLETCLIFLVSTIIITFLYNLKTAYNGYTIRKIVSKNSLFLGKKIIITDEDGLNYGSQNKKYEWSSIKKMDNLPNYIYLILHNNTSILINKKGLQNSEINNFVRELSDNIIVKKTFLEKITSKKLYKLGFLGFIPNFGLLAGIVLIFEGFIRKDNKMKLIGLAGIFFTPLFWYFFLNSDFHERHLIQFTDHRLNEVVKDLEFYKSKKGQYPDSLGQLKSKNKFFFDEEFFSDEFDFKKSKPARFYYKKTDKDYVLKSFGPDLILDTKDDIYPEL
;
A
#
# COMPACT_ATOMS: atom_id res chain seq x y z
N MET A 1 27.84 -29.68 -17.84
CA MET A 1 28.81 -29.27 -16.78
C MET A 1 28.64 -30.15 -15.55
N ILE A 2 29.68 -30.40 -14.73
CA ILE A 2 29.58 -31.21 -13.49
C ILE A 2 29.89 -30.32 -12.29
N ILE A 3 29.06 -30.38 -11.25
CA ILE A 3 29.23 -29.63 -9.99
C ILE A 3 29.03 -30.58 -8.81
N GLU A 4 30.04 -30.64 -7.95
CA GLU A 4 30.00 -31.39 -6.71
C GLU A 4 29.87 -30.46 -5.52
N PHE A 5 28.93 -30.74 -4.62
CA PHE A 5 28.71 -29.93 -3.43
C PHE A 5 28.21 -30.80 -2.28
N GLU A 6 28.26 -30.25 -1.07
CA GLU A 6 27.81 -30.93 0.12
C GLU A 6 26.83 -30.05 0.90
N ASN A 7 25.68 -30.65 1.25
CA ASN A 7 24.67 -29.98 2.06
C ASN A 7 24.62 -30.60 3.46
N SER A 8 24.72 -29.75 4.47
CA SER A 8 24.45 -30.08 5.86
C SER A 8 23.05 -29.63 6.27
N LEU A 9 22.55 -30.13 7.41
CA LEU A 9 21.29 -29.63 7.98
C LEU A 9 21.35 -28.13 8.30
N GLU A 10 22.53 -27.63 8.64
CA GLU A 10 22.74 -26.22 8.97
C GLU A 10 22.62 -25.32 7.73
N ASP A 11 22.98 -25.82 6.55
CA ASP A 11 22.87 -25.09 5.28
C ASP A 11 21.42 -24.75 4.93
N TYR A 12 20.46 -25.63 5.24
CA TYR A 12 19.04 -25.34 5.05
C TYR A 12 18.53 -24.22 5.98
N SER A 13 19.06 -24.15 7.20
CA SER A 13 18.74 -23.07 8.15
C SER A 13 19.37 -21.74 7.72
N LYS A 14 20.65 -21.76 7.33
CA LYS A 14 21.40 -20.59 6.86
C LYS A 14 20.82 -20.02 5.57
N SER A 15 20.52 -20.88 4.59
CA SER A 15 19.91 -20.46 3.33
C SER A 15 18.53 -19.82 3.52
N SER A 16 17.70 -20.35 4.42
CA SER A 16 16.40 -19.73 4.77
C SER A 16 16.58 -18.30 5.33
N ARG A 17 17.62 -18.07 6.14
CA ARG A 17 17.94 -16.72 6.65
C ARG A 17 18.46 -15.80 5.55
N GLU A 18 19.22 -16.32 4.59
CA GLU A 18 19.68 -15.53 3.43
C GLU A 18 18.53 -15.15 2.50
N ILE A 19 17.57 -16.06 2.27
CA ILE A 19 16.32 -15.76 1.55
C ILE A 19 15.57 -14.65 2.27
N LEU A 20 15.36 -14.78 3.59
CA LEU A 20 14.72 -13.73 4.40
C LEU A 20 15.44 -12.39 4.22
N LYS A 21 16.76 -12.33 4.40
CA LYS A 21 17.54 -11.10 4.23
C LYS A 21 17.42 -10.50 2.83
N LYS A 22 17.47 -11.34 1.78
CA LYS A 22 17.35 -10.90 0.38
C LYS A 22 16.00 -10.23 0.11
N TYR A 23 14.92 -10.77 0.67
CA TYR A 23 13.57 -10.27 0.43
C TYR A 23 13.07 -9.29 1.49
N PHE A 24 13.72 -9.20 2.66
CA PHE A 24 13.25 -8.42 3.80
C PHE A 24 12.95 -6.97 3.44
N PHE A 25 13.88 -6.32 2.73
CA PHE A 25 13.72 -4.93 2.33
C PHE A 25 12.58 -4.74 1.32
N ASN A 26 12.44 -5.64 0.34
CA ASN A 26 11.31 -5.62 -0.60
C ASN A 26 9.97 -5.86 0.12
N THR A 27 9.97 -6.71 1.14
CA THR A 27 8.81 -6.94 2.00
C THR A 27 8.43 -5.67 2.76
N ILE A 28 9.39 -4.95 3.37
CA ILE A 28 9.11 -3.68 4.05
C ILE A 28 8.46 -2.68 3.10
N LEU A 29 8.98 -2.53 1.88
CA LEU A 29 8.41 -1.62 0.90
C LEU A 29 7.01 -2.02 0.46
N ALA A 30 6.76 -3.31 0.27
CA ALA A 30 5.43 -3.81 -0.04
C ALA A 30 4.43 -3.56 1.09
N SER A 31 4.86 -3.83 2.31
CA SER A 31 4.09 -3.54 3.51
C SER A 31 3.79 -2.06 3.65
N ALA A 32 4.76 -1.19 3.35
CA ALA A 32 4.58 0.26 3.37
C ALA A 32 3.54 0.69 2.32
N GLY A 33 3.61 0.19 1.09
CA GLY A 33 2.61 0.48 0.06
C GLY A 33 1.18 0.07 0.47
N ILE A 34 1.04 -1.13 1.04
CA ILE A 34 -0.26 -1.62 1.55
C ILE A 34 -0.71 -0.79 2.76
N ALA A 35 0.20 -0.47 3.69
CA ALA A 35 -0.08 0.37 4.85
C ALA A 35 -0.54 1.77 4.44
N SER A 36 0.06 2.39 3.41
CA SER A 36 -0.39 3.69 2.89
C SER A 36 -1.85 3.62 2.42
N ILE A 37 -2.24 2.55 1.75
CA ILE A 37 -3.62 2.33 1.29
C ILE A 37 -4.55 2.20 2.49
N ILE A 38 -4.19 1.38 3.48
CA ILE A 38 -4.98 1.19 4.71
C ILE A 38 -5.15 2.53 5.42
N THR A 39 -4.05 3.24 5.69
CA THR A 39 -4.07 4.55 6.36
C THR A 39 -4.96 5.53 5.62
N PHE A 40 -4.86 5.60 4.28
CA PHE A 40 -5.72 6.46 3.47
C PHE A 40 -7.22 6.15 3.65
N PHE A 41 -7.60 4.88 3.59
CA PHE A 41 -9.00 4.47 3.77
C PHE A 41 -9.47 4.67 5.21
N THR A 42 -8.64 4.37 6.21
CA THR A 42 -8.96 4.57 7.62
C THR A 42 -9.25 6.04 7.92
N VAL A 43 -8.40 6.95 7.44
CA VAL A 43 -8.62 8.40 7.59
C VAL A 43 -9.88 8.84 6.84
N SER A 44 -10.08 8.37 5.61
CA SER A 44 -11.21 8.77 4.77
C SER A 44 -12.57 8.27 5.30
N ILE A 45 -12.62 7.05 5.85
CA ILE A 45 -13.88 6.41 6.29
C ILE A 45 -14.30 6.91 7.67
N ILE A 46 -13.36 7.04 8.61
CA ILE A 46 -13.72 7.40 9.98
C ILE A 46 -14.13 8.89 10.03
N GLY A 47 -13.69 9.70 9.07
CA GLY A 47 -13.97 11.13 9.06
C GLY A 47 -13.42 11.81 10.32
N LEU A 48 -12.30 11.27 10.83
CA LEU A 48 -11.55 11.88 11.92
C LEU A 48 -10.98 13.20 11.42
N ASN A 49 -10.95 14.19 12.30
CA ASN A 49 -10.10 15.36 12.12
C ASN A 49 -8.69 14.85 11.80
N PHE A 50 -8.15 15.28 10.67
CA PHE A 50 -6.90 14.75 10.14
C PHE A 50 -5.76 15.05 11.13
N ASP A 51 -5.44 14.11 12.00
CA ASP A 51 -4.30 14.20 12.90
C ASP A 51 -3.09 13.52 12.25
N TRP A 52 -2.07 14.32 11.94
CA TRP A 52 -0.83 13.84 11.33
C TRP A 52 -0.10 12.81 12.20
N LEU A 53 -0.09 12.99 13.52
CA LEU A 53 0.58 12.09 14.44
C LEU A 53 -0.10 10.72 14.45
N GLU A 54 -1.43 10.71 14.58
CA GLU A 54 -2.22 9.48 14.57
C GLU A 54 -2.10 8.77 13.22
N THR A 55 -2.19 9.52 12.12
CA THR A 55 -2.03 8.99 10.76
C THR A 55 -0.66 8.34 10.55
N CYS A 56 0.42 9.00 11.00
CA CYS A 56 1.77 8.45 10.93
C CYS A 56 1.93 7.20 11.79
N LEU A 57 1.35 7.19 12.99
CA LEU A 57 1.37 6.02 13.88
C LEU A 57 0.64 4.82 13.26
N ILE A 58 -0.56 5.03 12.69
CA ILE A 58 -1.32 3.98 12.00
C ILE A 58 -0.51 3.41 10.83
N PHE A 59 0.13 4.28 10.03
CA PHE A 59 0.97 3.86 8.92
C PHE A 59 2.17 3.01 9.38
N LEU A 60 2.90 3.47 10.40
CA LEU A 60 4.07 2.77 10.93
C LEU A 60 3.70 1.40 11.52
N VAL A 61 2.65 1.37 12.35
CA VAL A 61 2.17 0.13 12.99
C VAL A 61 1.70 -0.86 11.94
N SER A 62 0.91 -0.40 10.96
CA SER A 62 0.45 -1.24 9.86
C SER A 62 1.61 -1.81 9.04
N THR A 63 2.62 -0.98 8.73
CA THR A 63 3.81 -1.41 7.99
C THR A 63 4.58 -2.49 8.75
N ILE A 64 4.76 -2.33 10.06
CA ILE A 64 5.45 -3.32 10.92
C ILE A 64 4.65 -4.63 10.95
N ILE A 65 3.35 -4.58 11.19
CA ILE A 65 2.48 -5.76 11.28
C ILE A 65 2.50 -6.54 9.95
N ILE A 66 2.29 -5.86 8.82
CA ILE A 66 2.26 -6.52 7.51
C ILE A 66 3.62 -7.13 7.18
N THR A 67 4.71 -6.42 7.49
CA THR A 67 6.08 -6.94 7.32
C THR A 67 6.32 -8.18 8.16
N PHE A 68 5.88 -8.16 9.42
CA PHE A 68 6.00 -9.28 10.33
C PHE A 68 5.24 -10.50 9.80
N LEU A 69 3.97 -10.34 9.40
CA LEU A 69 3.14 -11.42 8.87
C LEU A 69 3.73 -12.05 7.60
N TYR A 70 4.26 -11.25 6.68
CA TYR A 70 4.87 -11.74 5.45
C TYR A 70 6.17 -12.53 5.72
N ASN A 71 7.00 -12.03 6.64
CA ASN A 71 8.23 -12.72 7.02
C ASN A 71 7.95 -13.97 7.87
N LEU A 72 6.88 -13.98 8.67
CA LEU A 72 6.47 -15.14 9.48
C LEU A 72 6.20 -16.36 8.61
N LYS A 73 5.52 -16.19 7.47
CA LYS A 73 5.31 -17.26 6.49
C LYS A 73 6.63 -17.84 5.96
N THR A 74 7.58 -16.97 5.63
CA THR A 74 8.89 -17.39 5.11
C THR A 74 9.71 -18.12 6.19
N ALA A 75 9.69 -17.62 7.43
CA ALA A 75 10.33 -18.26 8.56
C ALA A 75 9.72 -19.64 8.87
N TYR A 76 8.39 -19.75 8.83
CA TYR A 76 7.67 -21.01 9.00
C TYR A 76 8.02 -22.04 7.92
N ASN A 77 8.13 -21.60 6.66
CA ASN A 77 8.57 -22.47 5.57
C ASN A 77 10.00 -22.98 5.79
N GLY A 78 10.91 -22.11 6.23
CA GLY A 78 12.29 -22.52 6.58
C GLY A 78 12.34 -23.55 7.71
N TYR A 79 11.52 -23.36 8.75
CA TYR A 79 11.37 -24.34 9.84
C TYR A 79 10.84 -25.69 9.32
N THR A 80 9.82 -25.67 8.46
CA THR A 80 9.21 -26.87 7.89
C THR A 80 10.19 -27.64 7.01
N ILE A 81 10.92 -26.94 6.13
CA ILE A 81 11.97 -27.53 5.29
C ILE A 81 13.03 -28.20 6.17
N ARG A 82 13.52 -27.52 7.21
CA ARG A 82 14.50 -28.10 8.15
C ARG A 82 13.98 -29.39 8.79
N LYS A 83 12.72 -29.40 9.23
CA LYS A 83 12.08 -30.58 9.85
C LYS A 83 11.91 -31.75 8.87
N ILE A 84 11.65 -31.48 7.59
CA ILE A 84 11.56 -32.50 6.55
C ILE A 84 12.96 -33.06 6.25
N VAL A 85 13.95 -32.20 6.06
CA VAL A 85 15.34 -32.58 5.78
C VAL A 85 15.94 -33.39 6.93
N SER A 86 15.69 -33.02 8.20
CA SER A 86 16.19 -33.79 9.34
C SER A 86 15.65 -35.21 9.41
N LYS A 87 14.51 -35.48 8.77
CA LYS A 87 13.89 -36.82 8.72
C LYS A 87 14.31 -37.63 7.50
N ASN A 88 14.95 -37.01 6.51
CA ASN A 88 15.25 -37.65 5.23
C ASN A 88 16.71 -37.39 4.82
N SER A 89 17.56 -38.40 5.04
CA SER A 89 19.00 -38.35 4.75
C SER A 89 19.33 -38.14 3.28
N LEU A 90 18.37 -38.35 2.36
CA LEU A 90 18.58 -38.14 0.92
C LEU A 90 18.91 -36.68 0.57
N PHE A 91 18.56 -35.72 1.42
CA PHE A 91 18.84 -34.30 1.20
C PHE A 91 20.20 -33.83 1.73
N LEU A 92 20.93 -34.72 2.44
CA LEU A 92 22.18 -34.42 3.12
C LEU A 92 23.38 -35.07 2.41
N GLY A 93 24.57 -34.59 2.74
CA GLY A 93 25.85 -35.13 2.26
C GLY A 93 26.21 -34.66 0.85
N LYS A 94 27.19 -35.35 0.25
CA LYS A 94 27.71 -35.06 -1.08
C LYS A 94 26.66 -35.31 -2.16
N LYS A 95 26.54 -34.36 -3.08
CA LYS A 95 25.66 -34.38 -4.24
C LYS A 95 26.42 -33.92 -5.47
N ILE A 96 25.99 -34.46 -6.60
CA ILE A 96 26.52 -34.11 -7.92
C ILE A 96 25.35 -33.62 -8.75
N ILE A 97 25.58 -32.51 -9.44
CA ILE A 97 24.71 -31.99 -10.48
C ILE A 97 25.45 -32.10 -11.80
N ILE A 98 24.80 -32.70 -12.79
CA ILE A 98 25.30 -32.77 -14.15
C ILE A 98 24.29 -32.06 -15.04
N THR A 99 24.73 -31.02 -15.75
CA THR A 99 23.91 -30.35 -16.77
C THR A 99 24.25 -30.88 -18.16
N ASP A 100 23.22 -31.10 -18.95
CA ASP A 100 23.26 -31.50 -20.35
C ASP A 100 22.32 -30.61 -21.20
N GLU A 101 22.23 -30.87 -22.50
CA GLU A 101 21.39 -30.08 -23.42
C GLU A 101 19.89 -30.14 -23.06
N ASP A 102 19.44 -31.24 -22.43
CA ASP A 102 18.03 -31.47 -22.12
C ASP A 102 17.65 -30.96 -20.72
N GLY A 103 18.61 -30.85 -19.79
CA GLY A 103 18.32 -30.43 -18.42
C GLY A 103 19.42 -30.69 -17.40
N LEU A 104 18.97 -31.01 -16.19
CA LEU A 104 19.79 -31.18 -15.00
C LEU A 104 19.55 -32.55 -14.37
N ASN A 105 20.62 -33.34 -14.25
CA ASN A 105 20.62 -34.60 -13.51
C ASN A 105 21.08 -34.33 -12.07
N TYR A 106 20.24 -34.71 -11.09
CA TYR A 106 20.48 -34.46 -9.66
C TYR A 106 20.69 -35.73 -8.86
N GLY A 107 21.86 -35.82 -8.22
CA GLY A 107 22.20 -36.88 -7.26
C GLY A 107 22.53 -38.23 -7.91
N SER A 108 22.84 -39.21 -7.05
CA SER A 108 23.23 -40.57 -7.45
C SER A 108 22.08 -41.41 -8.03
N GLN A 109 20.84 -40.94 -7.94
CA GLN A 109 19.64 -41.65 -8.41
C GLN A 109 19.25 -41.32 -9.87
N ASN A 110 20.09 -40.61 -10.63
CA ASN A 110 19.83 -40.23 -12.02
C ASN A 110 18.47 -39.54 -12.24
N LYS A 111 18.03 -38.72 -11.29
CA LYS A 111 16.78 -37.97 -11.45
C LYS A 111 17.03 -36.79 -12.39
N LYS A 112 16.54 -36.91 -13.63
CA LYS A 112 16.63 -35.88 -14.66
C LYS A 112 15.49 -34.87 -14.52
N TYR A 113 15.83 -33.59 -14.57
CA TYR A 113 14.92 -32.46 -14.56
C TYR A 113 15.12 -31.65 -15.83
N GLU A 114 14.11 -31.61 -16.70
CA GLU A 114 14.17 -30.79 -17.92
C GLU A 114 14.30 -29.30 -17.57
N TRP A 115 14.93 -28.52 -18.45
CA TRP A 115 15.04 -27.07 -18.27
C TRP A 115 13.67 -26.38 -18.09
N SER A 116 12.67 -26.86 -18.82
CA SER A 116 11.26 -26.42 -18.74
C SER A 116 10.65 -26.57 -17.34
N SER A 117 11.16 -27.52 -16.54
CA SER A 117 10.64 -27.82 -15.20
C SER A 117 11.16 -26.87 -14.12
N ILE A 118 12.25 -26.14 -14.41
CA ILE A 118 12.85 -25.18 -13.49
C ILE A 118 12.08 -23.85 -13.58
N LYS A 119 11.29 -23.56 -12.56
CA LYS A 119 10.45 -22.37 -12.48
C LYS A 119 11.26 -21.11 -12.21
N LYS A 120 12.26 -21.20 -11.33
CA LYS A 120 13.07 -20.06 -10.88
C LYS A 120 14.40 -20.52 -10.31
N MET A 121 15.43 -19.70 -10.50
CA MET A 121 16.69 -19.77 -9.77
C MET A 121 16.87 -18.53 -8.88
N ASP A 122 17.33 -18.75 -7.65
CA ASP A 122 17.78 -17.72 -6.73
C ASP A 122 19.26 -17.90 -6.41
N ASN A 123 20.09 -17.01 -6.95
CA ASN A 123 21.50 -16.91 -6.62
C ASN A 123 21.68 -16.08 -5.33
N LEU A 124 22.08 -16.72 -4.23
CA LEU A 124 22.34 -16.12 -2.91
C LEU A 124 23.86 -16.06 -2.67
N PRO A 125 24.37 -15.29 -1.68
CA PRO A 125 25.81 -15.21 -1.40
C PRO A 125 26.47 -16.59 -1.27
N ASN A 126 25.94 -17.47 -0.41
CA ASN A 126 26.54 -18.77 -0.12
C ASN A 126 25.82 -19.95 -0.77
N TYR A 127 24.66 -19.70 -1.41
CA TYR A 127 23.79 -20.77 -1.89
C TYR A 127 23.22 -20.47 -3.28
N ILE A 128 22.88 -21.51 -4.03
CA ILE A 128 21.99 -21.43 -5.20
C ILE A 128 20.74 -22.22 -4.89
N TYR A 129 19.58 -21.59 -5.08
CA TYR A 129 18.28 -22.21 -4.91
C TYR A 129 17.64 -22.41 -6.28
N LEU A 130 17.32 -23.66 -6.63
CA LEU A 130 16.48 -23.98 -7.79
C LEU A 130 15.10 -24.35 -7.29
N ILE A 131 14.08 -23.72 -7.85
CA ILE A 131 12.67 -23.99 -7.55
C ILE A 131 12.05 -24.55 -8.82
N LEU A 132 11.44 -25.73 -8.71
CA LEU A 132 10.79 -26.42 -9.81
C LEU A 132 9.28 -26.16 -9.81
N HIS A 133 8.64 -26.38 -10.96
CA HIS A 133 7.19 -26.18 -11.13
C HIS A 133 6.34 -27.11 -10.24
N ASN A 134 6.85 -28.29 -9.90
CA ASN A 134 6.23 -29.22 -8.95
C ASN A 134 6.47 -28.85 -7.47
N ASN A 135 6.92 -27.63 -7.18
CA ASN A 135 7.29 -27.13 -5.86
C ASN A 135 8.42 -27.90 -5.16
N THR A 136 9.17 -28.73 -5.88
CA THR A 136 10.44 -29.25 -5.35
C THR A 136 11.52 -28.18 -5.44
N SER A 137 12.50 -28.25 -4.54
CA SER A 137 13.61 -27.30 -4.53
C SER A 137 14.94 -28.00 -4.36
N ILE A 138 15.96 -27.52 -5.07
CA ILE A 138 17.33 -27.98 -4.94
C ILE A 138 18.14 -26.84 -4.32
N LEU A 139 18.78 -27.14 -3.19
CA LEU A 139 19.73 -26.25 -2.54
C LEU A 139 21.14 -26.69 -2.93
N ILE A 140 21.97 -25.75 -3.37
CA ILE A 140 23.37 -25.99 -3.71
C ILE A 140 24.21 -25.09 -2.82
N ASN A 141 25.01 -25.69 -1.95
CA ASN A 141 26.01 -24.98 -1.17
C ASN A 141 27.19 -24.61 -2.07
N LYS A 142 27.59 -23.33 -2.06
CA LYS A 142 28.75 -22.86 -2.84
C LYS A 142 30.09 -23.11 -2.15
N LYS A 143 30.07 -23.53 -0.89
CA LYS A 143 31.29 -23.79 -0.13
C LYS A 143 32.12 -24.87 -0.82
N GLY A 144 33.34 -24.53 -1.19
CA GLY A 144 34.27 -25.45 -1.88
C GLY A 144 34.22 -25.38 -3.40
N LEU A 145 33.29 -24.62 -4.00
CA LEU A 145 33.25 -24.38 -5.45
C LEU A 145 34.11 -23.17 -5.84
N GLN A 146 34.75 -23.22 -7.00
CA GLN A 146 35.45 -22.06 -7.53
C GLN A 146 34.46 -21.00 -8.07
N ASN A 147 34.81 -19.72 -7.96
CA ASN A 147 33.97 -18.63 -8.47
C ASN A 147 33.70 -18.74 -9.98
N SER A 148 34.67 -19.23 -10.76
CA SER A 148 34.52 -19.50 -12.20
C SER A 148 33.45 -20.57 -12.48
N GLU A 149 33.46 -21.67 -11.73
CA GLU A 149 32.47 -22.74 -11.82
C GLU A 149 31.07 -22.23 -11.45
N ILE A 150 30.95 -21.49 -10.35
CA ILE A 150 29.69 -20.90 -9.91
C ILE A 150 29.13 -19.97 -11.01
N ASN A 151 29.98 -19.11 -11.59
CA ASN A 151 29.55 -18.15 -12.60
C ASN A 151 29.13 -18.84 -13.91
N ASN A 152 29.89 -19.84 -14.35
CA ASN A 152 29.55 -20.62 -15.55
C ASN A 152 28.23 -21.36 -15.36
N PHE A 153 28.03 -21.98 -14.20
CA PHE A 153 26.78 -22.68 -13.89
C PHE A 153 25.57 -21.77 -13.80
N VAL A 154 25.70 -20.64 -13.09
CA VAL A 154 24.62 -19.65 -12.98
C VAL A 154 24.27 -19.09 -14.35
N ARG A 155 25.26 -18.90 -15.23
CA ARG A 155 25.05 -18.46 -16.61
C ARG A 155 24.31 -19.51 -17.42
N GLU A 156 24.77 -20.75 -17.41
CA GLU A 156 24.12 -21.87 -18.11
C GLU A 156 22.65 -22.05 -17.66
N LEU A 157 22.40 -21.97 -16.34
CA LEU A 157 21.04 -21.96 -15.81
C LEU A 157 20.23 -20.76 -16.31
N SER A 158 20.81 -19.57 -16.32
CA SER A 158 20.11 -18.36 -16.74
C SER A 158 19.77 -18.36 -18.23
N ASP A 159 20.63 -18.95 -19.05
CA ASP A 159 20.46 -19.04 -20.50
C ASP A 159 19.37 -20.07 -20.87
N ASN A 160 19.24 -21.16 -20.10
CA ASN A 160 18.27 -22.23 -20.36
C ASN A 160 16.93 -22.08 -19.63
N ILE A 161 16.90 -21.42 -18.47
CA ILE A 161 15.65 -21.15 -17.76
C ILE A 161 14.89 -20.08 -18.55
N ILE A 162 13.80 -20.48 -19.20
CA ILE A 162 12.83 -19.54 -19.79
C ILE A 162 12.12 -18.83 -18.64
N VAL A 163 12.74 -17.79 -18.09
CA VAL A 163 12.09 -16.93 -17.10
C VAL A 163 10.93 -16.26 -17.82
N LYS A 164 9.70 -16.71 -17.56
CA LYS A 164 8.48 -16.00 -17.98
C LYS A 164 8.54 -14.62 -17.33
N LYS A 165 9.04 -13.63 -18.09
CA LYS A 165 9.05 -12.24 -17.67
C LYS A 165 7.63 -11.85 -17.29
N THR A 166 7.49 -11.33 -16.08
CA THR A 166 6.23 -10.76 -15.60
C THR A 166 5.75 -9.66 -16.55
N PHE A 167 4.45 -9.35 -16.56
CA PHE A 167 3.90 -8.31 -17.43
C PHE A 167 4.67 -6.99 -17.30
N LEU A 168 5.09 -6.63 -16.08
CA LEU A 168 5.85 -5.42 -15.80
C LEU A 168 7.30 -5.48 -16.30
N GLU A 169 7.97 -6.63 -16.24
CA GLU A 169 9.32 -6.81 -16.82
C GLU A 169 9.33 -6.70 -18.36
N LYS A 170 8.20 -6.96 -19.02
CA LYS A 170 8.03 -6.70 -20.47
C LYS A 170 7.93 -5.21 -20.77
N ILE A 171 7.57 -4.37 -19.79
CA ILE A 171 7.51 -2.93 -19.97
C ILE A 171 8.94 -2.38 -19.99
N THR A 172 9.26 -1.63 -21.04
CA THR A 172 10.54 -0.92 -21.17
C THR A 172 10.69 0.15 -20.09
N SER A 173 11.91 0.37 -19.58
CA SER A 173 12.17 1.42 -18.58
C SER A 173 11.64 2.79 -19.00
N LYS A 174 11.73 3.16 -20.29
CA LYS A 174 11.18 4.42 -20.83
C LYS A 174 9.68 4.60 -20.60
N LYS A 175 8.89 3.52 -20.69
CA LYS A 175 7.44 3.55 -20.42
C LYS A 175 7.16 3.65 -18.92
N LEU A 176 7.96 2.99 -18.09
CA LEU A 176 7.86 3.11 -16.64
C LEU A 176 8.19 4.53 -16.17
N TYR A 177 9.23 5.16 -16.71
CA TYR A 177 9.51 6.58 -16.40
C TYR A 177 8.35 7.52 -16.73
N LYS A 178 7.54 7.20 -17.77
CA LYS A 178 6.33 7.98 -18.06
C LYS A 178 5.25 7.87 -16.98
N LEU A 179 5.19 6.75 -16.25
CA LEU A 179 4.32 6.64 -15.08
C LEU A 179 4.73 7.62 -13.98
N GLY A 180 5.99 8.08 -13.97
CA GLY A 180 6.45 9.11 -13.04
C GLY A 180 5.66 10.42 -13.17
N PHE A 181 5.13 10.75 -14.35
CA PHE A 181 4.29 11.94 -14.54
C PHE A 181 2.93 11.83 -13.85
N LEU A 182 2.41 10.61 -13.61
CA LEU A 182 1.22 10.43 -12.75
C LEU A 182 1.52 10.86 -11.31
N GLY A 183 2.79 10.95 -10.92
CA GLY A 183 3.28 11.53 -9.67
C GLY A 183 2.74 12.92 -9.36
N PHE A 184 2.39 13.71 -10.37
CA PHE A 184 1.84 15.07 -10.21
C PHE A 184 0.35 15.11 -9.87
N ILE A 185 -0.37 13.98 -9.97
CA ILE A 185 -1.77 13.89 -9.58
C ILE A 185 -1.80 13.19 -8.22
N PRO A 186 -2.08 13.87 -7.10
CA PRO A 186 -1.77 13.39 -5.75
C PRO A 186 -2.09 11.91 -5.51
N ASN A 187 -3.36 11.51 -5.59
CA ASN A 187 -3.76 10.14 -5.29
C ASN A 187 -3.23 9.11 -6.31
N PHE A 188 -3.09 9.49 -7.57
CA PHE A 188 -2.49 8.61 -8.59
C PHE A 188 -0.96 8.56 -8.47
N GLY A 189 -0.36 9.61 -7.93
CA GLY A 189 1.07 9.73 -7.70
C GLY A 189 1.56 8.83 -6.59
N LEU A 190 0.74 8.62 -5.55
CA LEU A 190 0.98 7.59 -4.54
C LEU A 190 1.05 6.19 -5.20
N LEU A 191 0.06 5.83 -6.01
CA LEU A 191 0.00 4.51 -6.66
C LEU A 191 1.15 4.32 -7.66
N ALA A 192 1.38 5.30 -8.53
CA ALA A 192 2.49 5.29 -9.49
C ALA A 192 3.84 5.24 -8.78
N GLY A 193 3.98 5.97 -7.66
CA GLY A 193 5.18 6.03 -6.86
C GLY A 193 5.56 4.68 -6.25
N ILE A 194 4.57 3.96 -5.69
CA ILE A 194 4.73 2.59 -5.19
C ILE A 194 5.23 1.67 -6.32
N VAL A 195 4.57 1.68 -7.48
CA VAL A 195 4.96 0.85 -8.63
C VAL A 195 6.41 1.13 -9.07
N LEU A 196 6.81 2.40 -9.15
CA LEU A 196 8.15 2.79 -9.57
C LEU A 196 9.23 2.44 -8.54
N ILE A 197 8.94 2.53 -7.25
CA ILE A 197 9.85 2.06 -6.21
C ILE A 197 10.14 0.57 -6.42
N PHE A 198 9.09 -0.26 -6.55
CA PHE A 198 9.24 -1.69 -6.75
C PHE A 198 10.04 -2.05 -8.01
N GLU A 199 9.67 -1.47 -9.16
CA GLU A 199 10.39 -1.67 -10.41
C GLU A 199 11.83 -1.17 -10.33
N GLY A 200 12.07 -0.07 -9.62
CA GLY A 200 13.41 0.46 -9.36
C GLY A 200 14.29 -0.50 -8.57
N PHE A 201 13.73 -1.25 -7.62
CA PHE A 201 14.48 -2.31 -6.91
C PHE A 201 14.75 -3.53 -7.79
N ILE A 202 13.75 -4.01 -8.53
CA ILE A 202 13.88 -5.15 -9.45
C ILE A 202 14.96 -4.86 -10.50
N ARG A 203 14.95 -3.65 -11.07
CA ARG A 203 15.87 -3.23 -12.13
C ARG A 203 17.18 -2.62 -11.61
N LYS A 204 17.34 -2.51 -10.29
CA LYS A 204 18.45 -1.82 -9.63
C LYS A 204 18.66 -0.37 -10.12
N ASP A 205 17.56 0.30 -10.50
CA ASP A 205 17.55 1.65 -11.03
C ASP A 205 17.28 2.67 -9.92
N ASN A 206 18.30 3.42 -9.52
CA ASN A 206 18.19 4.43 -8.45
C ASN A 206 17.34 5.64 -8.85
N LYS A 207 17.29 6.01 -10.14
CA LYS A 207 16.48 7.15 -10.60
C LYS A 207 15.00 6.82 -10.49
N MET A 208 14.62 5.59 -10.85
CA MET A 208 13.24 5.14 -10.74
C MET A 208 12.75 5.10 -9.28
N LYS A 209 13.61 4.66 -8.35
CA LYS A 209 13.33 4.72 -6.90
C LYS A 209 13.12 6.16 -6.43
N LEU A 210 13.97 7.09 -6.86
CA LEU A 210 13.89 8.50 -6.47
C LEU A 210 12.59 9.15 -6.97
N ILE A 211 12.21 8.90 -8.23
CA ILE A 211 10.94 9.38 -8.80
C ILE A 211 9.75 8.77 -8.05
N GLY A 212 9.83 7.48 -7.73
CA GLY A 212 8.77 6.81 -6.98
C GLY A 212 8.57 7.38 -5.58
N LEU A 213 9.68 7.64 -4.85
CA LEU A 213 9.65 8.31 -3.55
C LEU A 213 9.06 9.73 -3.67
N ALA A 214 9.47 10.50 -4.67
CA ALA A 214 8.94 11.84 -4.90
C ALA A 214 7.41 11.82 -5.10
N GLY A 215 6.87 10.87 -5.87
CA GLY A 215 5.42 10.72 -6.06
C GLY A 215 4.66 10.36 -4.79
N ILE A 216 5.24 9.49 -3.94
CA ILE A 216 4.65 9.14 -2.64
C ILE A 216 4.62 10.36 -1.72
N PHE A 217 5.72 11.10 -1.60
CA PHE A 217 5.81 12.28 -0.73
C PHE A 217 5.05 13.50 -1.24
N PHE A 218 4.88 13.61 -2.55
CA PHE A 218 4.10 14.70 -3.16
C PHE A 218 2.64 14.67 -2.69
N THR A 219 2.06 13.48 -2.49
CA THR A 219 0.65 13.31 -2.10
C THR A 219 0.30 13.98 -0.76
N PRO A 220 0.93 13.62 0.39
CA PRO A 220 0.63 14.27 1.66
C PRO A 220 1.02 15.74 1.65
N LEU A 221 2.11 16.11 0.96
CA LEU A 221 2.55 17.50 0.86
C LEU A 221 1.55 18.37 0.10
N PHE A 222 1.03 17.86 -1.02
CA PHE A 222 -0.01 18.54 -1.78
C PHE A 222 -1.27 18.75 -0.95
N TRP A 223 -1.75 17.70 -0.26
CA TRP A 223 -2.94 17.82 0.57
C TRP A 223 -2.74 18.79 1.73
N TYR A 224 -1.55 18.80 2.35
CA TYR A 224 -1.21 19.80 3.37
C TYR A 224 -1.30 21.23 2.83
N PHE A 225 -0.66 21.52 1.70
CA PHE A 225 -0.72 22.86 1.10
C PHE A 225 -2.12 23.22 0.64
N PHE A 226 -2.86 22.27 0.05
CA PHE A 226 -4.21 22.48 -0.42
C PHE A 226 -5.15 22.83 0.75
N LEU A 227 -5.15 22.02 1.81
CA LEU A 227 -6.02 22.24 2.98
C LEU A 227 -5.72 23.53 3.74
N ASN A 228 -4.46 23.99 3.73
CA ASN A 228 -4.06 25.25 4.38
C ASN A 228 -4.02 26.45 3.42
N SER A 229 -4.56 26.33 2.21
CA SER A 229 -4.56 27.43 1.23
C SER A 229 -5.85 28.24 1.29
N ASP A 230 -5.75 29.55 1.06
CA ASP A 230 -6.90 30.44 0.86
C ASP A 230 -7.80 29.95 -0.28
N PHE A 231 -7.25 29.19 -1.24
CA PHE A 231 -8.04 28.61 -2.33
C PHE A 231 -9.07 27.60 -1.80
N HIS A 232 -8.66 26.71 -0.89
CA HIS A 232 -9.55 25.74 -0.28
C HIS A 232 -10.58 26.43 0.61
N GLU A 233 -10.13 27.40 1.43
CA GLU A 233 -11.00 28.21 2.27
C GLU A 233 -12.09 28.94 1.46
N ARG A 234 -11.72 29.65 0.40
CA ARG A 234 -12.69 30.33 -0.50
C ARG A 234 -13.69 29.36 -1.12
N HIS A 235 -13.25 28.18 -1.55
CA HIS A 235 -14.15 27.16 -2.09
C HIS A 235 -15.11 26.61 -1.03
N LEU A 236 -14.63 26.44 0.21
CA LEU A 236 -15.48 26.03 1.32
C LEU A 236 -16.55 27.10 1.62
N ILE A 237 -16.17 28.38 1.67
CA ILE A 237 -17.10 29.50 1.86
C ILE A 237 -18.17 29.51 0.76
N GLN A 238 -17.77 29.49 -0.51
CA GLN A 238 -18.70 29.48 -1.66
C GLN A 238 -19.65 28.27 -1.65
N PHE A 239 -19.12 27.08 -1.34
CA PHE A 239 -19.94 25.88 -1.22
C PHE A 239 -20.92 25.99 -0.05
N THR A 240 -20.50 26.61 1.05
CA THR A 240 -21.31 26.76 2.27
C THR A 240 -22.43 27.77 2.06
N ASP A 241 -22.14 28.90 1.41
CA ASP A 241 -23.14 29.88 0.99
C ASP A 241 -24.20 29.25 0.05
N HIS A 242 -23.75 28.54 -1.00
CA HIS A 242 -24.67 27.82 -1.88
C HIS A 242 -25.58 26.84 -1.10
N ARG A 243 -25.04 26.13 -0.13
CA ARG A 243 -25.79 25.19 0.71
C ARG A 243 -26.75 25.89 1.67
N LEU A 244 -26.36 27.01 2.29
CA LEU A 244 -27.24 27.84 3.12
C LEU A 244 -28.46 28.30 2.33
N ASN A 245 -28.24 28.78 1.12
CA ASN A 245 -29.29 29.26 0.23
C ASN A 245 -30.26 28.13 -0.18
N GLU A 246 -29.78 26.90 -0.39
CA GLU A 246 -30.67 25.75 -0.59
C GLU A 246 -31.48 25.40 0.67
N VAL A 247 -30.89 25.52 1.87
CA VAL A 247 -31.61 25.30 3.14
C VAL A 247 -32.72 26.34 3.32
N VAL A 248 -32.48 27.61 2.99
CA VAL A 248 -33.50 28.67 3.01
C VAL A 248 -34.70 28.30 2.13
N LYS A 249 -34.45 27.84 0.90
CA LYS A 249 -35.52 27.40 -0.01
C LYS A 249 -36.35 26.26 0.58
N ASP A 250 -35.68 25.29 1.20
CA ASP A 250 -36.35 24.16 1.84
C ASP A 250 -37.18 24.60 3.07
N LEU A 251 -36.69 25.57 3.86
CA LEU A 251 -37.40 26.17 4.99
C LEU A 251 -38.66 26.93 4.53
N GLU A 252 -38.54 27.77 3.50
CA GLU A 252 -39.66 28.51 2.93
C GLU A 252 -40.72 27.58 2.34
N PHE A 253 -40.30 26.55 1.61
CA PHE A 253 -41.20 25.54 1.10
C PHE A 253 -41.90 24.75 2.21
N TYR A 254 -41.20 24.47 3.31
CA TYR A 254 -41.79 23.81 4.47
C TYR A 254 -42.89 24.68 5.10
N LYS A 255 -42.60 25.96 5.35
CA LYS A 255 -43.57 26.93 5.88
C LYS A 255 -44.78 27.08 4.97
N SER A 256 -44.57 27.20 3.66
CA SER A 256 -45.66 27.26 2.68
C SER A 256 -46.63 26.07 2.78
N LYS A 257 -46.12 24.86 3.07
CA LYS A 257 -46.93 23.65 3.18
C LYS A 257 -47.56 23.40 4.54
N LYS A 258 -46.91 23.80 5.64
CA LYS A 258 -47.35 23.48 7.01
C LYS A 258 -47.85 24.68 7.80
N GLY A 259 -47.76 25.89 7.24
CA GLY A 259 -48.13 27.15 7.89
C GLY A 259 -47.09 27.69 8.88
N GLN A 260 -46.04 26.92 9.19
CA GLN A 260 -44.98 27.31 10.14
C GLN A 260 -43.62 26.70 9.75
N TYR A 261 -42.54 27.35 10.17
CA TYR A 261 -41.16 26.81 10.04
C TYR A 261 -40.98 25.56 10.91
N PRO A 262 -40.06 24.65 10.52
CA PRO A 262 -39.80 23.43 11.29
C PRO A 262 -39.14 23.74 12.63
N ASP A 263 -39.28 22.84 13.59
CA ASP A 263 -38.64 23.01 14.91
C ASP A 263 -37.14 22.67 14.87
N SER A 264 -36.70 21.89 13.89
CA SER A 264 -35.30 21.58 13.59
C SER A 264 -35.07 21.35 12.10
N LEU A 265 -33.84 21.50 11.60
CA LEU A 265 -33.52 21.23 10.19
C LEU A 265 -33.72 19.76 9.83
N GLY A 266 -33.57 18.84 10.79
CA GLY A 266 -33.82 17.41 10.59
C GLY A 266 -35.24 17.08 10.07
N GLN A 267 -36.23 17.96 10.30
CA GLN A 267 -37.58 17.79 9.72
C GLN A 267 -37.62 17.97 8.20
N LEU A 268 -36.60 18.62 7.61
CA LEU A 268 -36.43 18.81 6.17
C LEU A 268 -35.94 17.52 5.46
N LYS A 269 -35.22 16.63 6.15
CA LYS A 269 -34.74 15.32 5.62
C LYS A 269 -35.84 14.49 4.97
N SER A 270 -37.03 14.53 5.56
CA SER A 270 -38.19 13.73 5.09
C SER A 270 -38.64 14.11 3.67
N LYS A 271 -38.34 15.33 3.20
CA LYS A 271 -38.72 15.84 1.88
C LYS A 271 -37.54 15.93 0.92
N ASN A 272 -36.32 16.15 1.42
CA ASN A 272 -35.12 16.24 0.62
C ASN A 272 -34.11 15.17 1.06
N LYS A 273 -34.08 14.03 0.35
CA LYS A 273 -33.13 12.93 0.62
C LYS A 273 -31.66 13.32 0.37
N PHE A 274 -31.42 14.46 -0.29
CA PHE A 274 -30.09 15.02 -0.54
C PHE A 274 -29.74 16.15 0.44
N PHE A 275 -30.62 16.40 1.42
CA PHE A 275 -30.33 17.26 2.55
C PHE A 275 -29.36 16.53 3.49
N PHE A 276 -28.11 16.99 3.49
CA PHE A 276 -27.06 16.51 4.38
C PHE A 276 -26.92 17.48 5.56
N ASP A 277 -27.82 17.42 6.52
CA ASP A 277 -27.62 17.92 7.88
C ASP A 277 -26.99 16.82 8.72
N GLU A 278 -25.71 17.00 8.96
CA GLU A 278 -25.12 16.53 10.21
C GLU A 278 -25.54 17.52 11.32
N GLU A 279 -26.86 17.63 11.57
CA GLU A 279 -27.39 18.32 12.76
C GLU A 279 -27.04 17.47 13.98
N PHE A 280 -26.13 17.96 14.84
CA PHE A 280 -25.94 17.44 16.18
C PHE A 280 -26.22 18.57 17.18
N PHE A 281 -27.47 18.67 17.60
CA PHE A 281 -27.83 19.44 18.79
C PHE A 281 -28.19 18.47 19.92
N SER A 282 -27.23 18.26 20.83
CA SER A 282 -27.50 17.98 22.24
C SER A 282 -26.92 19.14 23.05
N ASP A 283 -27.57 19.50 24.15
CA ASP A 283 -27.29 20.69 24.97
C ASP A 283 -25.88 20.73 25.62
N GLU A 284 -25.02 19.75 25.35
CA GLU A 284 -23.61 19.70 25.74
C GLU A 284 -22.73 19.52 24.48
N PHE A 285 -22.32 20.62 23.85
CA PHE A 285 -21.49 20.62 22.66
C PHE A 285 -19.99 20.72 23.03
N ASP A 286 -19.21 19.65 22.77
CA ASP A 286 -17.76 19.59 22.97
C ASP A 286 -17.02 19.76 21.62
N PHE A 287 -16.46 20.95 21.42
CA PHE A 287 -15.73 21.38 20.21
C PHE A 287 -14.57 20.46 19.80
N LYS A 288 -14.04 19.64 20.71
CA LYS A 288 -12.91 18.74 20.41
C LYS A 288 -13.36 17.39 19.84
N LYS A 289 -14.65 17.07 19.87
CA LYS A 289 -15.18 15.73 19.55
C LYS A 289 -16.22 15.70 18.42
N SER A 290 -16.76 16.83 17.98
CA SER A 290 -17.80 16.87 16.95
C SER A 290 -17.21 16.97 15.54
N LYS A 291 -17.77 16.17 14.61
CA LYS A 291 -17.62 16.39 13.16
C LYS A 291 -18.18 17.78 12.84
N PRO A 292 -17.61 18.52 11.86
CA PRO A 292 -17.90 19.94 11.71
C PRO A 292 -19.39 20.18 11.45
N ALA A 293 -20.10 20.60 12.49
CA ALA A 293 -21.46 21.10 12.39
C ALA A 293 -21.40 22.41 11.60
N ARG A 294 -21.99 22.45 10.40
CA ARG A 294 -21.83 23.59 9.49
C ARG A 294 -22.89 24.67 9.65
N PHE A 295 -24.07 24.37 10.22
CA PHE A 295 -25.18 25.32 10.25
C PHE A 295 -25.79 25.46 11.65
N TYR A 296 -26.01 26.70 12.07
CA TYR A 296 -26.81 27.11 13.21
C TYR A 296 -28.22 27.43 12.73
N TYR A 297 -29.23 26.79 13.33
CA TYR A 297 -30.64 27.08 13.09
C TYR A 297 -31.37 27.32 14.41
N LYS A 298 -32.15 28.39 14.48
CA LYS A 298 -33.04 28.67 15.59
C LYS A 298 -34.35 29.24 15.11
N LYS A 299 -35.43 28.48 15.30
CA LYS A 299 -36.80 28.96 15.08
C LYS A 299 -37.14 30.08 16.07
N THR A 300 -37.86 31.08 15.60
CA THR A 300 -38.49 32.15 16.39
C THR A 300 -40.00 32.13 16.16
N ASP A 301 -40.77 32.97 16.87
CA ASP A 301 -42.24 32.94 16.83
C ASP A 301 -42.83 33.12 15.42
N LYS A 302 -42.15 33.87 14.55
CA LYS A 302 -42.62 34.16 13.18
C LYS A 302 -41.57 33.86 12.09
N ASP A 303 -40.33 33.63 12.49
CA ASP A 303 -39.16 33.57 11.59
C ASP A 303 -38.12 32.54 12.07
N TYR A 304 -36.91 32.56 11.52
CA TYR A 304 -35.79 31.77 11.97
C TYR A 304 -34.46 32.52 11.84
N VAL A 305 -33.45 32.06 12.58
CA VAL A 305 -32.05 32.44 12.40
C VAL A 305 -31.36 31.25 11.75
N LEU A 306 -30.71 31.46 10.59
CA LEU A 306 -29.89 30.46 9.91
C LEU A 306 -28.55 31.10 9.55
N LYS A 307 -27.44 30.45 9.94
CA LYS A 307 -26.08 30.85 9.56
C LYS A 307 -25.12 29.68 9.63
N SER A 308 -23.95 29.82 9.02
CA SER A 308 -22.83 28.89 9.19
C SER A 308 -21.77 29.47 10.11
N PHE A 309 -21.06 28.60 10.83
CA PHE A 309 -19.94 28.95 11.72
C PHE A 309 -18.66 29.37 10.97
N GLY A 310 -18.68 29.47 9.64
CA GLY A 310 -17.51 29.87 8.86
C GLY A 310 -16.31 28.91 8.95
N PRO A 311 -15.13 29.34 8.46
CA PRO A 311 -13.89 28.58 8.58
C PRO A 311 -13.34 28.44 10.01
N ASP A 312 -13.60 29.41 10.91
CA ASP A 312 -13.10 29.39 12.29
C ASP A 312 -13.89 28.45 13.21
N LEU A 313 -15.09 28.03 12.77
CA LEU A 313 -16.01 27.16 13.50
C LEU A 313 -16.52 27.77 14.81
N ILE A 314 -16.49 29.10 14.95
CA ILE A 314 -16.92 29.81 16.16
C ILE A 314 -18.17 30.63 15.82
N LEU A 315 -19.22 30.47 16.62
CA LEU A 315 -20.47 31.23 16.43
C LEU A 315 -20.27 32.69 16.83
N ASP A 316 -20.96 33.59 16.13
CA ASP A 316 -20.99 35.03 16.40
C ASP A 316 -19.66 35.73 16.14
N THR A 317 -18.87 35.23 15.17
CA THR A 317 -17.66 35.88 14.67
C THR A 317 -17.89 36.54 13.31
N LYS A 318 -16.84 37.20 12.78
CA LYS A 318 -16.87 37.80 11.44
C LYS A 318 -16.86 36.76 10.32
N ASP A 319 -16.51 35.53 10.65
CA ASP A 319 -16.40 34.43 9.70
C ASP A 319 -17.74 33.71 9.51
N ASP A 320 -18.75 34.02 10.34
CA ASP A 320 -20.11 33.53 10.17
C ASP A 320 -20.67 33.89 8.79
N ILE A 321 -21.17 32.88 8.08
CA ILE A 321 -21.76 33.04 6.74
C ILE A 321 -23.28 33.08 6.89
N TYR A 322 -23.90 34.10 6.34
CA TYR A 322 -25.34 34.29 6.31
C TYR A 322 -25.89 33.99 4.90
N PRO A 323 -27.13 33.49 4.78
CA PRO A 323 -27.77 33.36 3.47
C PRO A 323 -27.95 34.74 2.80
N GLU A 324 -27.80 34.77 1.48
CA GLU A 324 -27.85 36.01 0.67
C GLU A 324 -29.20 36.22 -0.06
N LEU A 325 -30.15 35.28 0.08
CA LEU A 325 -31.44 35.25 -0.64
C LEU A 325 -32.55 36.12 -0.06
#